data_AF-A0A257TTQ1-F1
#
_entry.id   AF-A0A257TTQ1-F1
#
_cell.length_a   1.000
_cell.length_b   1.000
_cell.length_c   1.000
_cell.angle_alpha   90.00
_cell.angle_beta   90.00
_cell.angle_gamma   90.00
#
_symmetry.space_group_name_H-M   'P 1'
#
loop_
_entity.id
_entity.type
_entity.pdbx_description
1 polymer ?
#
loop_
_entity_poly.entity_id
_entity_poly.type
_entity_poly.pdbx_seq_one_letter_code
_entity_poly.pdbx_strand_id
1 'polypeptide(L)'
;MIQYSCDLCKRPLDSEDDLRYVVKMEVYAAFDPVEIDDDTDNLHEIHEILERIDDVGSEQVGDDVYQQLRFDLCPECRKKFLRNPLGRKLIEQFDFSQN
;
A
#
# COMPACT_ATOMS: atom_id res chain seq x y z
N MET A 1 21.61 18.59 13.32
CA MET A 1 21.36 18.36 11.88
C MET A 1 20.64 17.04 11.75
N ILE A 2 19.47 17.02 11.09
CA ILE A 2 18.70 15.79 10.89
C ILE A 2 19.33 15.06 9.70
N GLN A 3 19.89 13.88 9.92
CA GLN A 3 20.43 13.04 8.84
C GLN A 3 19.32 12.13 8.33
N TYR A 4 18.96 12.26 7.07
CA TYR A 4 18.02 11.35 6.42
C TYR A 4 18.80 10.16 5.84
N SER A 5 18.15 9.01 5.68
CA SER A 5 18.72 7.86 4.99
C SER A 5 17.75 7.34 3.96
N CYS A 6 18.27 6.77 2.88
CA CYS A 6 17.43 6.16 1.86
C CYS A 6 16.87 4.84 2.38
N ASP A 7 15.56 4.64 2.34
CA ASP A 7 14.92 3.42 2.83
C ASP A 7 15.32 2.16 2.05
N LEU A 8 15.72 2.31 0.78
CA LEU A 8 16.08 1.20 -0.09
C LEU A 8 17.55 0.77 0.03
N CYS A 9 18.50 1.71 -0.03
CA CYS A 9 19.94 1.39 0.01
C CYS A 9 20.61 1.73 1.35
N LYS A 10 19.88 2.33 2.30
CA LYS A 10 20.34 2.77 3.62
C LYS A 10 21.49 3.80 3.62
N ARG A 11 21.86 4.35 2.46
CA ARG A 11 22.84 5.44 2.34
C ARG A 11 22.30 6.71 3.01
N PRO A 12 23.13 7.48 3.73
CA PRO A 12 22.75 8.82 4.20
C PRO A 12 22.43 9.75 3.01
N LEU A 13 21.38 10.56 3.18
CA LEU A 13 20.99 11.64 2.29
C LEU A 13 21.45 12.94 2.94
N ASP A 14 22.48 13.54 2.39
CA ASP A 14 22.97 14.82 2.87
C ASP A 14 22.01 15.91 2.42
N SER A 15 21.48 16.68 3.39
CA SER A 15 20.44 17.68 3.11
C SER A 15 20.96 18.88 2.29
N GLU A 16 22.27 19.04 2.17
CA GLU A 16 22.93 20.12 1.45
C GLU A 16 23.30 19.76 0.00
N ASP A 17 23.59 18.48 -0.29
CA ASP A 17 24.10 18.03 -1.60
C ASP A 17 23.13 17.08 -2.33
N ASP A 18 22.37 16.25 -1.61
CA ASP A 18 21.56 15.19 -2.21
C ASP A 18 20.06 15.57 -2.24
N LEU A 19 19.47 15.52 -3.45
CA LEU A 19 18.03 15.65 -3.63
C LEU A 19 17.30 14.48 -2.94
N ARG A 20 16.58 14.78 -1.86
CA ARG A 20 15.69 13.85 -1.15
C ARG A 20 14.35 13.70 -1.88
N TYR A 21 13.98 12.48 -2.23
CA TYR A 21 12.67 12.17 -2.80
C TYR A 21 11.79 11.45 -1.78
N VAL A 22 10.57 11.95 -1.58
CA VAL A 22 9.58 11.32 -0.69
C VAL A 22 8.55 10.58 -1.56
N VAL A 23 8.39 9.29 -1.31
CA VAL A 23 7.33 8.46 -1.92
C VAL A 23 6.24 8.24 -0.87
N LYS A 24 4.99 8.57 -1.22
CA LYS A 24 3.81 8.23 -0.43
C LYS A 24 3.00 7.18 -1.19
N MET A 25 2.64 6.10 -0.50
CA MET A 25 1.75 5.07 -1.05
C MET A 25 0.53 4.99 -0.16
N GLU A 26 -0.65 4.92 -0.78
CA GLU A 26 -1.92 4.78 -0.10
C GLU A 26 -2.59 3.52 -0.67
N VAL A 27 -2.98 2.62 0.21
CA VAL A 27 -3.65 1.36 -0.11
C VAL A 27 -5.00 1.42 0.58
N TYR A 28 -6.07 1.18 -0.17
CA TYR A 28 -7.42 1.11 0.35
C TYR A 28 -8.14 -0.09 -0.24
N ALA A 29 -9.06 -0.67 0.53
CA ALA A 29 -9.95 -1.70 0.02
C ALA A 29 -10.87 -1.07 -1.04
N ALA A 30 -10.79 -1.59 -2.28
CA ALA A 30 -11.76 -1.27 -3.31
C ALA A 30 -13.02 -2.10 -3.04
N PHE A 31 -14.02 -1.50 -2.40
CA PHE A 31 -15.35 -2.08 -2.31
C PHE A 31 -16.10 -1.78 -3.60
N ASP A 32 -16.41 -2.82 -4.38
CA ASP A 32 -17.42 -2.70 -5.43
C ASP A 32 -18.78 -2.56 -4.75
N PRO A 33 -19.58 -1.53 -5.08
CA PRO A 33 -20.91 -1.40 -4.50
C PRO A 33 -21.72 -2.63 -4.89
N VAL A 34 -22.09 -3.44 -3.91
CA VAL A 34 -23.07 -4.50 -4.09
C VAL A 34 -24.36 -3.79 -4.49
N GLU A 35 -24.95 -4.12 -5.64
CA GLU A 35 -26.28 -3.63 -5.99
C GLU A 35 -27.26 -4.15 -4.94
N ILE A 36 -27.61 -3.30 -3.98
CA ILE A 36 -28.63 -3.58 -2.98
C ILE A 36 -29.97 -3.38 -3.69
N ASP A 37 -30.72 -4.47 -3.87
CA ASP A 37 -32.11 -4.40 -4.32
C ASP A 37 -32.90 -3.61 -3.26
N ASP A 38 -33.46 -2.47 -3.66
CA ASP A 38 -34.10 -1.44 -2.79
C ASP A 38 -35.42 -1.95 -2.17
N ASP A 39 -35.83 -3.18 -2.49
CA ASP A 39 -37.11 -3.79 -2.11
C ASP A 39 -37.06 -4.72 -0.87
N THR A 40 -35.89 -4.88 -0.22
CA THR A 40 -35.78 -5.68 1.02
C THR A 40 -35.46 -4.76 2.20
N ASP A 41 -36.10 -5.01 3.35
CA ASP A 41 -35.95 -4.27 4.62
C ASP A 41 -34.57 -4.52 5.25
N ASN A 42 -33.51 -4.16 4.50
CA ASN A 42 -32.10 -4.41 4.77
C ASN A 42 -31.56 -3.53 5.90
N LEU A 43 -32.35 -2.55 6.38
CA LEU A 43 -31.98 -1.67 7.46
C LEU A 43 -31.79 -2.43 8.78
N HIS A 44 -32.59 -3.47 9.03
CA HIS A 44 -32.46 -4.27 10.26
C HIS A 44 -31.19 -5.13 10.22
N GLU A 45 -30.89 -5.74 9.07
CA GLU A 45 -29.69 -6.57 8.88
C GLU A 45 -28.40 -5.73 8.94
N ILE A 46 -28.40 -4.54 8.33
CA ILE A 46 -27.29 -3.59 8.44
C ILE A 46 -27.08 -3.17 9.90
N HIS A 47 -28.15 -2.94 10.65
CA HIS A 47 -28.05 -2.54 12.05
C HIS A 47 -27.45 -3.65 12.93
N GLU A 48 -27.87 -4.90 12.75
CA GLU A 48 -27.28 -6.05 13.46
C GLU A 48 -25.81 -6.29 13.10
N ILE A 49 -25.41 -6.03 11.85
CA ILE A 49 -24.02 -6.13 11.42
C ILE A 49 -23.17 -5.01 12.07
N LEU A 50 -23.68 -3.78 12.10
CA LEU A 50 -22.99 -2.64 12.70
C LEU A 50 -22.82 -2.82 14.23
N GLU A 51 -23.84 -3.31 14.93
CA GLU A 51 -23.74 -3.61 16.37
C GLU A 51 -22.69 -4.70 16.66
N ARG A 52 -22.56 -5.70 15.78
CA ARG A 52 -21.51 -6.72 15.90
C ARG A 52 -20.11 -6.20 15.62
N ILE A 53 -19.95 -5.20 14.76
CA ILE A 53 -18.65 -4.58 14.44
C ILE A 53 -18.16 -3.71 15.62
N ASP A 54 -19.06 -3.03 16.33
CA ASP A 54 -18.69 -2.23 17.51
C ASP A 54 -18.19 -3.08 18.69
N ASP A 55 -18.66 -4.33 18.83
CA ASP A 55 -18.24 -5.25 19.90
C ASP A 55 -16.89 -5.94 19.62
N VAL A 56 -16.43 -5.97 18.36
CA VAL A 56 -15.16 -6.58 17.95
C VAL A 56 -14.10 -5.50 17.76
N GLY A 57 -13.58 -4.99 18.88
CA GLY A 57 -12.28 -4.32 19.01
C GLY A 57 -11.74 -3.65 17.75
N SER A 58 -12.22 -2.43 17.50
CA SER A 58 -11.97 -1.52 16.38
C SER A 58 -10.50 -1.06 16.16
N GLU A 59 -9.52 -1.89 16.51
CA GLU A 59 -8.11 -1.65 16.21
C GLU A 59 -7.57 -2.56 15.10
N GLN A 60 -8.23 -3.67 14.79
CA GLN A 60 -7.76 -4.61 13.74
C GLN A 60 -8.46 -4.43 12.39
N VAL A 61 -9.66 -3.86 12.36
CA VAL A 61 -10.42 -3.63 11.11
C VAL A 61 -9.92 -2.39 10.36
N GLY A 62 -9.32 -1.41 11.05
CA GLY A 62 -8.83 -0.17 10.43
C GLY A 62 -7.62 -0.37 9.51
N ASP A 63 -6.68 -1.24 9.91
CA ASP A 63 -5.46 -1.53 9.14
C ASP A 63 -5.75 -2.31 7.84
N ASP A 64 -6.83 -3.09 7.80
CA ASP A 64 -7.24 -3.85 6.62
C ASP A 64 -8.00 -2.99 5.57
N VAL A 65 -8.45 -1.80 5.95
CA VAL A 65 -9.26 -0.92 5.07
C VAL A 65 -8.44 0.22 4.47
N TYR A 66 -7.46 0.76 5.20
CA TYR A 66 -6.63 1.88 4.73
C TYR A 66 -5.23 1.89 5.33
N GLN A 67 -4.21 1.86 4.45
CA GLN A 67 -2.80 1.93 4.84
C GLN A 67 -2.08 3.06 4.10
N GLN A 68 -1.35 3.89 4.85
CA GLN A 68 -0.46 4.91 4.28
C GLN A 68 1.00 4.58 4.60
N LEU A 69 1.84 4.53 3.57
CA LEU A 69 3.27 4.29 3.67
C LEU A 69 4.03 5.51 3.16
N ARG A 70 5.14 5.85 3.81
CA ARG A 70 6.04 6.93 3.41
C ARG A 70 7.48 6.42 3.39
N PHE A 71 8.18 6.68 2.29
CA PHE A 71 9.57 6.30 2.09
C PHE A 71 10.40 7.48 1.62
N ASP A 72 11.65 7.54 2.08
CA ASP A 72 12.67 8.49 1.64
C ASP A 72 13.67 7.79 0.73
N LEU A 73 13.81 8.27 -0.52
CA LEU A 73 14.65 7.67 -1.53
C LEU A 73 15.71 8.65 -2.06
N CYS A 74 16.91 8.13 -2.32
CA CYS A 74 17.93 8.84 -3.09
C CYS A 74 17.55 8.92 -4.58
N PRO A 75 18.20 9.79 -5.38
CA PRO A 75 17.91 9.95 -6.81
C PRO A 75 17.96 8.63 -7.59
N GLU A 76 18.91 7.75 -7.27
CA GLU A 76 19.09 6.46 -7.94
C GLU A 76 18.01 5.44 -7.53
N CYS A 77 17.67 5.38 -6.24
CA CYS A 77 16.64 4.47 -5.74
C CYS A 77 15.25 4.88 -6.20
N ARG A 78 14.98 6.18 -6.35
CA ARG A 78 13.76 6.68 -6.99
C ARG A 78 13.63 6.15 -8.41
N LYS A 79 14.68 6.22 -9.24
CA LYS A 79 14.64 5.73 -10.62
C LYS A 79 14.31 4.23 -10.67
N LYS A 80 14.87 3.44 -9.75
CA LYS A 80 14.58 2.01 -9.61
C LYS A 80 13.12 1.78 -9.21
N PHE A 81 12.64 2.50 -8.20
CA PHE A 81 11.26 2.41 -7.73
C PHE A 81 10.25 2.72 -8.86
N LEU A 82 10.46 3.80 -9.63
CA LEU A 82 9.57 4.15 -10.74
C LEU A 82 9.54 3.12 -11.87
N ARG A 83 10.61 2.33 -12.06
CA ARG A 83 10.64 1.25 -13.06
C ARG A 83 9.90 0.01 -12.62
N ASN A 84 9.86 -0.27 -11.32
CA ASN A 84 9.21 -1.44 -10.77
C ASN A 84 8.59 -1.15 -9.39
N PRO A 85 7.52 -0.34 -9.34
CA PRO A 85 6.93 0.10 -8.07
C PRO A 85 6.27 -1.05 -7.30
N LEU A 86 5.87 -2.11 -8.01
CA LEU A 86 5.24 -3.29 -7.43
C LEU A 86 6.23 -4.45 -7.19
N GLY A 87 7.53 -4.25 -7.44
CA GLY A 87 8.56 -5.28 -7.21
C GLY A 87 8.34 -6.59 -7.97
N ARG A 88 7.59 -6.59 -9.09
CA ARG A 88 7.35 -7.82 -9.88
C ARG A 88 8.69 -8.39 -10.32
N LYS A 89 9.01 -9.62 -9.90
CA LYS A 89 10.13 -10.36 -10.44
C LYS A 89 9.81 -10.65 -11.90
N LEU A 90 10.69 -10.21 -12.81
CA LEU A 90 10.67 -10.72 -14.18
C LEU A 90 10.89 -12.22 -14.04
N ILE A 91 9.85 -13.01 -14.30
CA ILE A 91 10.01 -14.45 -14.47
C ILE A 91 10.89 -14.56 -15.71
N GLU A 92 12.17 -14.83 -15.50
CA GLU A 92 13.07 -15.24 -16.57
C GLU A 92 12.44 -16.50 -17.15
N GLN A 93 11.74 -16.36 -18.29
CA GLN A 93 11.34 -17.48 -19.12
C GLN A 93 12.64 -18.15 -19.56
N PHE A 94 13.15 -19.06 -18.74
CA PHE A 94 14.12 -20.05 -19.18
C PHE A 94 13.37 -20.95 -20.15
N ASP A 95 13.51 -20.61 -21.43
CA ASP A 95 13.05 -21.39 -22.55
C ASP A 95 13.83 -22.70 -22.52
N PHE A 96 13.22 -23.76 -21.96
CA PHE A 96 13.80 -25.10 -22.01
C PHE A 96 13.75 -25.55 -23.46
N SER A 97 14.83 -25.32 -24.20
CA SER A 97 15.07 -25.97 -25.49
C SER A 97 14.97 -27.48 -25.28
N GLN A 98 13.90 -28.10 -25.79
CA GLN A 98 13.77 -29.55 -25.82
C GLN A 98 14.87 -30.13 -26.70
N ASN A 99 15.69 -31.01 -26.13
CA ASN A 99 16.60 -31.91 -26.85
C ASN A 99 15.87 -33.18 -27.25
#